data_AF-A0A0K0E109-F1
#
_entry.id   AF-A0A0K0E109-F1
#
_cell.length_a   1.000
_cell.length_b   1.000
_cell.length_c   1.000
_cell.angle_alpha   90.00
_cell.angle_beta   90.00
_cell.angle_gamma   90.00
#
_symmetry.space_group_name_H-M   'P 1'
#
loop_
_entity.id
_entity.type
_entity.pdbx_description
1 polymer ?
#
loop_
_entity_poly.entity_id
_entity_poly.type
_entity_poly.pdbx_seq_one_letter_code
_entity_poly.pdbx_strand_id
1 'polypeptide(L)'
;MKPKSVGNCKEKIQRYYYDPVWMMCLAFVYTGCGENENSFKTKSECEHSCLPLDGSTCLGPNGAKPIVKPGPDCNTIVCPTGYKCARGAFHFECCHESDYNNINQAYDAKCPDGTDSGGTFNLYFQPIIGKTCDDLICEEGKKCVQINKDFAKCCGKTKSASPKN
;
A
#
# COMPACT_ATOMS: atom_id res chain seq x y z
N MET A 1 9.35 -15.12 4.25
CA MET A 1 9.35 -14.52 2.89
C MET A 1 10.76 -14.00 2.58
N LYS A 2 11.26 -14.16 1.35
CA LYS A 2 12.56 -13.57 0.95
C LYS A 2 12.47 -12.04 0.79
N PRO A 3 13.58 -11.29 0.97
CA PRO A 3 13.62 -9.87 0.60
C PRO A 3 13.40 -9.67 -0.90
N LYS A 4 12.95 -8.47 -1.30
CA LYS A 4 12.94 -8.08 -2.72
C LYS A 4 14.34 -8.16 -3.32
N SER A 5 14.45 -8.63 -4.56
CA SER A 5 15.72 -8.62 -5.30
C SER A 5 15.69 -7.58 -6.41
N VAL A 6 16.42 -6.49 -6.22
CA VAL A 6 16.54 -5.41 -7.22
C VAL A 6 17.36 -5.86 -8.43
N GLY A 7 18.33 -6.76 -8.23
CA GLY A 7 19.32 -7.12 -9.25
C GLY A 7 20.41 -6.07 -9.44
N ASN A 8 21.31 -6.33 -10.39
CA ASN A 8 22.45 -5.48 -10.73
C ASN A 8 22.53 -5.13 -12.23
N CYS A 9 21.40 -5.21 -12.93
CA CYS A 9 21.29 -4.82 -14.34
C CYS A 9 20.99 -3.31 -14.46
N LYS A 10 20.48 -2.86 -15.62
CA LYS A 10 20.36 -1.43 -15.95
C LYS A 10 18.96 -0.97 -16.34
N GLU A 11 17.98 -1.88 -16.34
CA GLU A 11 16.60 -1.51 -16.63
C GLU A 11 15.93 -0.87 -15.41
N LYS A 12 14.76 -0.27 -15.62
CA LYS A 12 13.90 0.21 -14.55
C LYS A 12 12.51 -0.35 -14.80
N ILE A 13 12.20 -1.47 -14.17
CA ILE A 13 10.93 -2.16 -14.30
C ILE A 13 10.20 -2.10 -12.96
N GLN A 14 8.97 -1.58 -12.96
CA GLN A 14 8.15 -1.63 -11.76
C GLN A 14 7.73 -3.06 -11.50
N ARG A 15 8.07 -3.58 -10.31
CA ARG A 15 7.62 -4.87 -9.80
C ARG A 15 7.01 -4.70 -8.41
N TYR A 16 6.37 -5.75 -7.93
CA TYR A 16 5.75 -5.81 -6.61
C TYR A 16 6.37 -6.94 -5.80
N TYR A 17 6.46 -6.75 -4.48
CA TYR A 17 6.91 -7.77 -3.54
C TYR A 17 6.04 -7.70 -2.29
N TYR A 18 5.85 -8.85 -1.64
CA TYR A 18 5.21 -8.90 -0.35
C TYR A 18 6.20 -8.44 0.73
N ASP A 19 5.83 -7.37 1.42
CA ASP A 19 6.55 -6.89 2.59
C ASP A 19 5.95 -7.51 3.87
N PRO A 20 6.67 -8.38 4.58
CA PRO A 20 6.12 -9.08 5.75
C PRO A 20 5.97 -8.17 6.97
N VAL A 21 6.59 -6.98 7.00
CA VAL A 21 6.46 -6.01 8.10
C VAL A 21 5.13 -5.27 7.98
N TRP A 22 4.79 -4.83 6.77
CA TRP A 22 3.51 -4.17 6.50
C TRP A 22 2.39 -5.11 6.10
N MET A 23 2.69 -6.39 5.92
CA MET A 23 1.75 -7.42 5.48
C MET A 23 1.01 -7.02 4.20
N MET A 24 1.72 -6.40 3.26
CA MET A 24 1.15 -5.92 2.01
C MET A 24 2.12 -5.98 0.84
N CYS A 25 1.56 -5.89 -0.36
CA CYS A 25 2.33 -5.83 -1.58
C CYS A 25 2.75 -4.39 -1.90
N LEU A 26 4.07 -4.16 -1.84
CA LEU A 26 4.69 -2.88 -2.14
C LEU A 26 5.42 -2.93 -3.47
N ALA A 27 5.47 -1.79 -4.12
CA ALA A 27 6.20 -1.56 -5.35
C ALA A 27 7.71 -1.47 -5.07
N PHE A 28 8.53 -1.88 -6.04
CA PHE A 28 9.97 -1.62 -6.10
C PHE A 28 10.47 -1.58 -7.55
N VAL A 29 11.66 -1.03 -7.76
CA VAL A 29 12.31 -0.99 -9.08
C VAL A 29 13.22 -2.20 -9.25
N TYR A 30 12.88 -3.06 -10.19
CA TYR A 30 13.69 -4.19 -10.63
C TYR A 30 14.57 -3.80 -11.82
N THR A 31 15.83 -4.22 -11.79
CA THR A 31 16.83 -3.83 -12.80
C THR A 31 16.85 -4.68 -14.06
N GLY A 32 15.99 -5.70 -14.15
CA GLY A 32 15.85 -6.57 -15.31
C GLY A 32 16.50 -7.96 -15.17
N CYS A 33 17.34 -8.18 -14.16
CA CYS A 33 17.93 -9.51 -13.90
C CYS A 33 18.07 -9.82 -12.40
N GLY A 34 18.18 -11.11 -12.06
CA GLY A 34 18.43 -11.56 -10.70
C GLY A 34 17.22 -11.51 -9.76
N GLU A 35 15.99 -11.56 -10.30
CA GLU A 35 14.79 -11.67 -9.46
C GLU A 35 14.74 -12.98 -8.65
N ASN A 36 14.02 -12.94 -7.54
CA ASN A 36 13.66 -14.13 -6.77
C ASN A 36 12.12 -14.28 -6.75
N GLU A 37 11.60 -15.27 -6.03
CA GLU A 37 10.17 -15.58 -5.99
C GLU A 37 9.30 -14.49 -5.34
N ASN A 38 9.89 -13.53 -4.62
CA ASN A 38 9.18 -12.37 -4.08
C ASN A 38 9.24 -11.19 -5.06
N SER A 39 8.89 -11.45 -6.33
CA SER A 39 8.88 -10.50 -7.45
C SER A 39 7.68 -10.81 -8.35
N PHE A 40 6.74 -9.89 -8.42
CA PHE A 40 5.49 -10.03 -9.17
C PHE A 40 5.35 -8.89 -10.17
N LYS A 41 4.73 -9.15 -11.33
CA LYS A 41 4.56 -8.13 -12.38
C LYS A 41 3.44 -7.17 -12.04
N THR A 42 2.40 -7.65 -11.35
CA THR A 42 1.28 -6.84 -10.92
C THR A 42 1.06 -6.92 -9.41
N LYS A 43 0.43 -5.88 -8.87
CA LYS A 43 0.04 -5.87 -7.45
C LYS A 43 -0.91 -7.02 -7.14
N SER A 44 -1.89 -7.27 -8.03
CA SER A 44 -2.86 -8.34 -7.88
C SER A 44 -2.22 -9.73 -7.85
N GLU A 45 -1.17 -9.99 -8.63
CA GLU A 45 -0.42 -11.25 -8.57
C GLU A 45 0.26 -11.45 -7.21
N CYS A 46 0.89 -10.40 -6.69
CA CYS A 46 1.48 -10.42 -5.36
C CYS A 46 0.41 -10.65 -4.30
N GLU A 47 -0.70 -9.91 -4.37
CA GLU A 47 -1.77 -9.97 -3.38
C GLU A 47 -2.39 -11.36 -3.33
N HIS A 48 -2.69 -11.94 -4.49
CA HIS A 48 -3.23 -13.29 -4.61
C HIS A 48 -2.28 -14.37 -4.09
N SER A 49 -0.97 -14.16 -4.26
CA SER A 49 0.05 -15.15 -3.86
C SER A 49 0.42 -15.07 -2.39
N CYS A 50 0.29 -13.89 -1.76
CA CYS A 50 0.93 -13.63 -0.47
C CYS A 50 0.01 -13.10 0.63
N LEU A 51 -1.14 -12.50 0.32
CA LEU A 51 -2.02 -11.98 1.37
C LEU A 51 -2.78 -13.12 2.06
N PRO A 52 -2.82 -13.13 3.40
CA PRO A 52 -3.70 -14.01 4.15
C PRO A 52 -5.18 -13.78 3.81
N LEU A 53 -5.97 -14.85 3.86
CA LEU A 53 -7.44 -14.81 3.72
C LEU A 53 -8.15 -14.69 5.08
N ASP A 54 -7.49 -14.09 6.08
CA ASP A 54 -8.07 -13.85 7.40
C ASP A 54 -9.05 -12.67 7.41
N GLY A 55 -8.99 -11.81 6.39
CA GLY A 55 -9.84 -10.64 6.26
C GLY A 55 -9.46 -9.52 7.22
N SER A 56 -8.25 -9.54 7.80
CA SER A 56 -7.77 -8.45 8.66
C SER A 56 -7.47 -7.19 7.84
N THR A 57 -7.88 -6.05 8.36
CA THR A 57 -7.47 -4.71 7.88
C THR A 57 -6.33 -4.13 8.71
N CYS A 58 -5.91 -4.78 9.80
CA CYS A 58 -4.82 -4.32 10.63
C CYS A 58 -3.46 -4.68 10.03
N LEU A 59 -3.04 -3.86 9.08
CA LEU A 59 -1.72 -3.97 8.45
C LEU A 59 -0.67 -3.19 9.24
N GLY A 60 0.59 -3.60 9.14
CA GLY A 60 1.71 -2.92 9.80
C GLY A 60 2.35 -3.68 10.97
N PRO A 61 3.50 -3.18 11.45
CA PRO A 61 4.37 -3.88 12.40
C PRO A 61 3.75 -4.13 13.78
N ASN A 62 2.74 -3.34 14.18
CA ASN A 62 2.15 -3.46 15.52
C ASN A 62 0.92 -4.38 15.57
N GLY A 63 0.45 -4.84 14.40
CA GLY A 63 -0.66 -5.79 14.25
C GLY A 63 -1.98 -5.37 14.89
N ALA A 64 -2.92 -6.31 14.92
CA ALA A 64 -4.17 -6.19 15.65
C ALA A 64 -3.97 -6.44 17.16
N LYS A 65 -4.80 -5.80 18.00
CA LYS A 65 -4.94 -6.13 19.41
C LYS A 65 -6.36 -6.58 19.76
N PRO A 66 -6.54 -7.34 20.86
CA PRO A 66 -7.86 -7.69 21.35
C PRO A 66 -8.70 -6.46 21.68
N ILE A 67 -10.00 -6.57 21.39
CA ILE A 67 -11.00 -5.59 21.80
C ILE A 67 -11.13 -5.58 23.33
N VAL A 68 -11.08 -4.38 23.94
CA VAL A 68 -11.25 -4.19 25.40
C VAL A 68 -12.72 -4.30 25.79
N LYS A 69 -13.62 -3.72 25.00
CA LYS A 69 -15.07 -3.85 25.18
C LYS A 69 -15.74 -4.15 23.84
N PRO A 70 -16.43 -5.29 23.69
CA PRO A 70 -17.12 -5.62 22.44
C PRO A 70 -18.32 -4.71 22.21
N GLY A 71 -18.66 -4.53 20.93
CA GLY A 71 -19.81 -3.76 20.48
C GLY A 71 -20.20 -4.18 19.06
N PRO A 72 -21.42 -3.86 18.60
CA PRO A 72 -21.88 -4.20 17.25
C PRO A 72 -21.18 -3.39 16.14
N ASP A 73 -20.47 -2.33 16.49
CA ASP A 73 -19.82 -1.42 15.54
C ASP A 73 -18.63 -0.68 16.19
N CYS A 74 -17.88 0.05 15.36
CA CYS A 74 -16.73 0.83 15.84
C CYS A 74 -17.09 2.06 16.69
N ASN A 75 -18.37 2.45 16.81
CA ASN A 75 -18.78 3.52 17.72
C ASN A 75 -18.90 3.02 19.17
N THR A 76 -19.08 1.71 19.34
CA THR A 76 -19.35 1.06 20.63
C THR A 76 -18.20 0.17 21.09
N ILE A 77 -17.39 -0.33 20.17
CA ILE A 77 -16.16 -1.07 20.45
C ILE A 77 -15.13 -0.16 21.11
N VAL A 78 -14.54 -0.64 22.22
CA VAL A 78 -13.42 0.05 22.88
C VAL A 78 -12.14 -0.72 22.62
N CYS A 79 -11.13 -0.01 22.12
CA CYS A 79 -9.79 -0.53 21.85
C CYS A 79 -8.79 -0.10 22.94
N PRO A 80 -7.64 -0.79 23.07
CA PRO A 80 -6.55 -0.33 23.91
C PRO A 80 -6.06 1.06 23.51
N THR A 81 -5.42 1.79 24.43
CA THR A 81 -4.77 3.07 24.11
C THR A 81 -3.76 2.91 22.97
N GLY A 82 -3.80 3.84 22.00
CA GLY A 82 -2.97 3.81 20.79
C GLY A 82 -3.52 2.90 19.68
N TYR A 83 -4.73 2.37 19.85
CA TYR A 83 -5.42 1.53 18.87
C TYR A 83 -6.80 2.09 18.57
N LYS A 84 -7.29 1.82 17.35
CA LYS A 84 -8.62 2.21 16.92
C LYS A 84 -9.35 1.06 16.25
N CYS A 85 -10.67 1.06 16.39
CA CYS A 85 -11.50 0.06 15.75
C CYS A 85 -11.47 0.23 14.24
N ALA A 86 -11.33 -0.89 13.55
CA ALA A 86 -11.45 -1.00 12.11
C ALA A 86 -12.35 -2.19 11.76
N ARG A 87 -13.00 -2.11 10.61
CA ARG A 87 -13.85 -3.16 10.08
C ARG A 87 -13.04 -3.99 9.07
N GLY A 88 -12.69 -5.21 9.45
CA GLY A 88 -12.18 -6.23 8.53
C GLY A 88 -13.31 -6.83 7.70
N ALA A 89 -13.01 -7.87 6.90
CA ALA A 89 -13.98 -8.51 6.03
C ALA A 89 -15.12 -9.20 6.81
N PHE A 90 -14.79 -9.80 7.97
CA PHE A 90 -15.72 -10.62 8.75
C PHE A 90 -15.88 -10.20 10.20
N HIS A 91 -15.04 -9.27 10.69
CA HIS A 91 -15.02 -8.86 12.09
C HIS A 91 -14.62 -7.40 12.26
N PHE A 92 -14.86 -6.87 13.45
CA PHE A 92 -14.21 -5.66 13.91
C PHE A 92 -12.97 -6.02 14.73
N GLU A 93 -11.94 -5.19 14.62
CA GLU A 93 -10.64 -5.42 15.26
C GLU A 93 -10.01 -4.08 15.65
N CYS A 94 -9.06 -4.11 16.58
CA CYS A 94 -8.34 -2.91 17.01
C CYS A 94 -6.99 -2.85 16.32
N CYS A 95 -6.81 -1.89 15.41
CA CYS A 95 -5.54 -1.68 14.69
C CYS A 95 -4.71 -0.58 15.36
N HIS A 96 -3.40 -0.74 15.35
CA HIS A 96 -2.51 0.31 15.85
C HIS A 96 -2.73 1.61 15.09
N GLU A 97 -2.93 2.70 15.81
CA GLU A 97 -3.47 3.93 15.24
C GLU A 97 -2.55 4.55 14.19
N SER A 98 -1.25 4.59 14.47
CA SER A 98 -0.28 5.14 13.52
C SER A 98 -0.17 4.30 12.25
N ASP A 99 -0.20 2.97 12.40
CA ASP A 99 -0.04 2.06 11.28
C ASP A 99 -1.22 2.22 10.33
N TYR A 100 -2.43 2.17 10.87
CA TYR A 100 -3.64 2.41 10.08
C TYR A 100 -3.66 3.80 9.45
N ASN A 101 -3.22 4.86 10.16
CA ASN A 101 -3.16 6.20 9.57
C ASN A 101 -2.18 6.25 8.38
N ASN A 102 -1.03 5.57 8.50
CA ASN A 102 -0.04 5.51 7.42
C ASN A 102 -0.54 4.70 6.23
N ILE A 103 -1.24 3.59 6.48
CA ILE A 103 -1.93 2.81 5.44
C ILE A 103 -2.98 3.65 4.73
N ASN A 104 -3.84 4.34 5.47
CA ASN A 104 -4.91 5.13 4.86
C ASN A 104 -4.35 6.24 3.98
N GLN A 105 -3.29 6.93 4.41
CA GLN A 105 -2.63 7.93 3.57
C GLN A 105 -2.01 7.31 2.30
N ALA A 106 -1.48 6.09 2.39
CA ALA A 106 -0.92 5.36 1.26
C ALA A 106 -1.99 4.95 0.24
N TYR A 107 -3.14 4.48 0.72
CA TYR A 107 -4.27 4.06 -0.13
C TYR A 107 -5.18 5.21 -0.58
N ASP A 108 -5.01 6.42 -0.04
CA ASP A 108 -5.81 7.56 -0.45
C ASP A 108 -5.58 7.89 -1.94
N ALA A 109 -6.68 8.07 -2.67
CA ALA A 109 -6.68 8.50 -4.06
C ALA A 109 -6.14 9.92 -4.25
N LYS A 110 -6.05 10.70 -3.17
CA LYS A 110 -5.49 12.05 -3.12
C LYS A 110 -4.15 12.06 -2.39
N CYS A 111 -3.27 12.91 -2.86
CA CYS A 111 -2.01 13.23 -2.20
C CYS A 111 -2.19 14.32 -1.14
N PRO A 112 -1.22 14.48 -0.21
CA PRO A 112 -1.28 15.52 0.82
C PRO A 112 -1.44 16.96 0.28
N ASP A 113 -1.00 17.20 -0.96
CA ASP A 113 -1.14 18.47 -1.67
C ASP A 113 -2.49 18.62 -2.42
N GLY A 114 -3.38 17.64 -2.30
CA GLY A 114 -4.68 17.59 -2.98
C GLY A 114 -4.65 17.10 -4.43
N THR A 115 -3.47 16.78 -4.98
CA THR A 115 -3.34 16.19 -6.32
C THR A 115 -3.75 14.72 -6.34
N ASP A 116 -3.82 14.12 -7.53
CA ASP A 116 -4.20 12.72 -7.67
C ASP A 116 -3.01 11.79 -7.43
N SER A 117 -3.28 10.68 -6.73
CA SER A 117 -2.34 9.56 -6.62
C SER A 117 -2.16 8.89 -7.98
N GLY A 118 -0.92 8.48 -8.29
CA GLY A 118 -0.60 7.55 -9.35
C GLY A 118 -0.98 6.13 -8.97
N GLY A 119 -1.38 5.33 -9.95
CA GLY A 119 -2.03 4.07 -9.67
C GLY A 119 -2.41 3.31 -10.92
N THR A 120 -2.85 2.08 -10.71
CA THR A 120 -3.40 1.23 -11.77
C THR A 120 -4.88 1.01 -11.56
N PHE A 121 -5.63 0.93 -12.66
CA PHE A 121 -7.02 0.51 -12.61
C PHE A 121 -7.10 -0.97 -13.00
N ASN A 122 -7.65 -1.80 -12.10
CA ASN A 122 -8.08 -3.16 -12.45
C ASN A 122 -9.61 -3.22 -12.30
N LEU A 123 -10.12 -3.80 -11.22
CA LEU A 123 -11.54 -3.71 -10.87
C LEU A 123 -11.91 -2.36 -10.23
N TYR A 124 -10.92 -1.72 -9.60
CA TYR A 124 -11.01 -0.41 -8.99
C TYR A 124 -9.62 0.25 -9.05
N PHE A 125 -9.57 1.54 -8.77
CA PHE A 125 -8.30 2.28 -8.70
C PHE A 125 -7.50 1.82 -7.48
N GLN A 126 -6.25 1.41 -7.71
CA GLN A 126 -5.30 1.08 -6.65
C GLN A 126 -4.05 1.96 -6.79
N PRO A 127 -3.67 2.72 -5.74
CA PRO A 127 -2.40 3.42 -5.73
C PRO A 127 -1.21 2.47 -5.84
N ILE A 128 -0.18 2.89 -6.56
CA ILE A 128 1.14 2.25 -6.51
C ILE A 128 1.87 2.83 -5.30
N ILE A 129 2.18 1.96 -4.34
CA ILE A 129 2.75 2.33 -3.04
C ILE A 129 4.14 1.69 -2.91
N GLY A 130 5.15 2.49 -2.65
CA GLY A 130 6.52 2.05 -2.36
C GLY A 130 6.90 2.39 -0.92
N LYS A 131 8.00 1.83 -0.40
CA LYS A 131 8.54 2.29 0.90
C LYS A 131 9.17 3.67 0.76
N THR A 132 9.91 3.85 -0.33
CA THR A 132 10.65 5.08 -0.64
C THR A 132 10.42 5.51 -2.08
N CYS A 133 10.83 6.73 -2.41
CA CYS A 133 10.75 7.19 -3.79
C CYS A 133 11.65 6.45 -4.77
N ASP A 134 12.70 5.80 -4.30
CA ASP A 134 13.57 4.96 -5.14
C ASP A 134 12.88 3.65 -5.55
N ASP A 135 11.78 3.29 -4.88
CA ASP A 135 10.98 2.11 -5.19
C ASP A 135 9.90 2.37 -6.27
N LEU A 136 9.74 3.63 -6.73
CA LEU A 136 8.63 4.04 -7.58
C LEU A 136 9.05 4.59 -8.95
N ILE A 137 8.40 4.07 -9.99
CA ILE A 137 8.41 4.65 -11.34
C ILE A 137 7.07 5.36 -11.54
N CYS A 138 7.10 6.69 -11.47
CA CYS A 138 5.90 7.49 -11.63
C CYS A 138 5.51 7.70 -13.08
N GLU A 139 4.19 7.70 -13.32
CA GLU A 139 3.58 8.08 -14.59
C GLU A 139 3.95 9.52 -15.00
N GLU A 140 3.83 9.83 -16.29
CA GLU A 140 4.06 11.18 -16.80
C GLU A 140 3.14 12.21 -16.12
N GLY A 141 3.72 13.34 -15.70
CA GLY A 141 3.00 14.41 -15.00
C GLY A 141 2.87 14.20 -13.49
N LYS A 142 3.29 13.04 -12.96
CA LYS A 142 3.36 12.77 -11.53
C LYS A 142 4.81 12.73 -11.06
N LYS A 143 5.03 13.09 -9.79
CA LYS A 143 6.32 13.00 -9.10
C LYS A 143 6.15 12.19 -7.83
N CYS A 144 7.19 11.48 -7.41
CA CYS A 144 7.13 10.76 -6.16
C CYS A 144 7.11 11.72 -4.96
N VAL A 145 6.27 11.41 -3.97
CA VAL A 145 6.20 12.07 -2.67
C VAL A 145 6.30 11.00 -1.58
N GLN A 146 7.25 11.18 -0.67
CA GLN A 146 7.30 10.43 0.59
C GLN A 146 6.18 10.96 1.50
N ILE A 147 5.01 10.33 1.47
CA ILE A 147 3.79 10.85 2.11
C ILE A 147 3.81 10.73 3.62
N ASN A 148 4.52 9.72 4.13
CA ASN A 148 4.77 9.52 5.55
C ASN A 148 6.08 8.74 5.70
N LYS A 149 6.48 8.49 6.95
CA LYS A 149 7.74 7.81 7.28
C LYS A 149 7.89 6.40 6.69
N ASP A 150 6.79 5.76 6.29
CA ASP A 150 6.78 4.37 5.86
C ASP A 150 6.49 4.19 4.37
N PHE A 151 5.82 5.17 3.74
CA PHE A 151 5.32 5.04 2.37
C PHE A 151 5.58 6.26 1.50
N ALA A 152 5.83 5.96 0.23
CA ALA A 152 5.85 6.90 -0.86
C ALA A 152 4.76 6.54 -1.88
N LYS A 153 4.27 7.56 -2.60
CA LYS A 153 3.40 7.38 -3.76
C LYS A 153 3.68 8.43 -4.83
N CYS A 154 3.21 8.19 -6.04
CA CYS A 154 3.28 9.16 -7.12
C CYS A 154 2.14 10.16 -6.99
N CYS A 155 2.42 11.46 -7.08
CA CYS A 155 1.46 12.55 -6.91
C CYS A 155 1.55 13.53 -8.08
N GLY A 156 0.41 13.93 -8.61
CA GLY A 156 0.33 14.96 -9.64
C GLY A 156 -0.99 14.91 -10.40
N LYS A 157 -1.18 15.86 -11.32
CA LYS A 157 -2.35 15.87 -12.19
C LYS A 157 -2.08 15.00 -13.41
N THR A 158 -3.04 14.18 -13.81
CA THR A 158 -3.04 13.62 -15.16
C THR A 158 -3.10 14.78 -16.14
N LYS A 159 -2.30 14.73 -17.22
CA LYS A 159 -2.54 15.64 -18.34
C LYS A 159 -3.97 15.35 -18.79
N SER A 160 -4.86 16.32 -18.60
CA SER A 160 -6.17 16.29 -19.24
C SER A 160 -5.93 15.91 -20.68
N ALA A 161 -6.50 14.80 -21.15
CA ALA A 161 -6.58 14.55 -22.57
C ALA A 161 -7.22 15.82 -23.16
N SER A 162 -6.44 16.66 -23.85
CA SER A 162 -7.01 17.81 -24.53
C SER A 162 -8.17 17.28 -25.37
N PRO A 163 -9.34 17.95 -25.37
CA PRO A 163 -10.40 17.59 -26.28
C PRO A 163 -9.78 17.60 -27.68
N LYS A 164 -9.82 16.45 -28.36
CA LYS A 164 -9.61 16.43 -29.80
C LYS A 164 -10.78 17.22 -30.39
N ASN A 165 -10.55 18.49 -30.72
CA ASN A 165 -11.37 19.23 -31.67
C ASN A 165 -10.67 19.16 -33.03
#